data_AF-A0A7C5FMZ3-F1
#
_entry.id   AF-A0A7C5FMZ3-F1
#
_cell.length_a   1.000
_cell.length_b   1.000
_cell.length_c   1.000
_cell.angle_alpha   90.00
_cell.angle_beta   90.00
_cell.angle_gamma   90.00
#
_symmetry.space_group_name_H-M   'P 1'
#
loop_
_entity.id
_entity.type
_entity.pdbx_description
1 polymer ?
#
loop_
_entity_poly.entity_id
_entity_poly.type
_entity_poly.pdbx_seq_one_letter_code
_entity_poly.pdbx_strand_id
1 'polypeptide(L)'
;MSDILIIGQGKVAASFVQKVASKEHLEHQYTLLTAEEPYQIKDNRNVRFVTFDPTSLFRLKQFCFDNKYKSVFIIYEDMKEAKAIYCNLREFNKKVRII
;
A
#
# COMPACT_ATOMS: atom_id res chain seq x y z
N MET A 1 -6.29 -12.52 11.12
CA MET A 1 -5.37 -11.51 10.56
C MET A 1 -6.01 -10.87 9.34
N SER A 2 -5.84 -9.56 9.18
CA SER A 2 -6.32 -8.83 8.01
C SER A 2 -5.10 -8.24 7.32
N ASP A 3 -4.93 -8.47 6.02
CA ASP A 3 -3.83 -7.87 5.27
C ASP A 3 -4.24 -6.47 4.83
N ILE A 4 -3.38 -5.49 5.13
CA ILE A 4 -3.55 -4.09 4.78
C ILE A 4 -2.52 -3.74 3.73
N LEU A 5 -2.96 -3.18 2.60
CA LEU A 5 -2.08 -2.61 1.59
C LEU A 5 -1.95 -1.11 1.83
N ILE A 6 -0.72 -0.61 1.82
CA ILE A 6 -0.41 0.81 1.81
C ILE A 6 0.25 1.08 0.46
N ILE A 7 -0.34 1.94 -0.35
CA ILE A 7 0.24 2.41 -1.61
C ILE A 7 0.70 3.83 -1.35
N GLY A 8 2.01 4.04 -1.27
CA GLY A 8 2.59 5.24 -0.68
C GLY A 8 3.72 5.85 -1.51
N GLN A 9 3.70 7.18 -1.59
CA GLN A 9 4.79 7.99 -2.14
C GLN A 9 5.12 9.16 -1.21
N GLY A 10 6.40 9.54 -1.15
CA GLY A 10 6.84 10.75 -0.46
C GLY A 10 6.90 10.65 1.07
N LYS A 11 7.09 11.80 1.71
CA LYS A 11 7.44 11.89 3.14
C LYS A 11 6.29 11.47 4.06
N VAL A 12 5.05 11.68 3.62
CA VAL A 12 3.86 11.33 4.39
C VAL A 12 3.72 9.82 4.48
N ALA A 13 3.88 9.10 3.37
CA ALA A 13 3.88 7.65 3.33
C ALA A 13 5.01 7.07 4.17
N ALA A 14 6.22 7.62 4.06
CA ALA A 14 7.36 7.22 4.89
C ALA A 14 7.06 7.34 6.40
N SER A 15 6.54 8.50 6.81
CA SER A 15 6.19 8.78 8.21
C SER A 15 5.07 7.86 8.72
N PHE A 16 4.08 7.58 7.88
CA PHE A 16 2.99 6.66 8.21
C PHE A 16 3.52 5.24 8.45
N VAL A 17 4.34 4.73 7.53
CA VAL A 17 4.91 3.38 7.62
C VAL A 17 5.86 3.26 8.81
N GLN A 18 6.70 4.26 9.09
CA GLN A 18 7.54 4.27 10.28
C GLN A 18 6.72 4.20 11.57
N LYS A 19 5.63 4.97 11.66
CA LYS A 19 4.73 4.91 12.82
C LYS A 19 4.08 3.53 12.97
N VAL A 20 3.61 2.93 11.87
CA VAL A 20 3.03 1.58 11.89
C VAL A 20 4.08 0.55 12.33
N ALA A 21 5.26 0.56 11.70
CA ALA A 21 6.34 -0.38 11.97
C ALA A 21 6.92 -0.25 13.39
N SER A 22 6.81 0.92 14.01
CA SER A 22 7.29 1.16 15.39
C SER A 22 6.43 0.52 16.48
N LYS A 23 5.22 0.05 16.15
CA LYS A 23 4.35 -0.60 17.14
C LYS A 23 4.82 -2.02 17.44
N GLU A 24 5.04 -2.33 18.72
CA GLU A 24 5.55 -3.63 19.19
C GLU A 24 4.59 -4.78 18.90
N HIS A 25 3.28 -4.51 18.86
CA HIS A 25 2.25 -5.49 18.55
C HIS A 25 1.36 -5.00 17.42
N LEU A 26 1.58 -5.56 16.23
CA LEU A 26 0.70 -5.35 15.07
C LEU A 26 -0.21 -6.55 14.91
N GLU A 27 -1.52 -6.33 14.98
CA GLU A 27 -2.56 -7.37 14.77
C GLU A 27 -2.74 -7.74 13.28
N HIS A 28 -2.11 -6.98 12.38
CA HIS A 28 -2.31 -7.04 10.94
C HIS A 28 -0.97 -7.13 10.22
N GLN A 29 -0.96 -7.77 9.05
CA GLN A 29 0.17 -7.68 8.14
C GLN A 29 -0.01 -6.47 7.23
N TYR A 30 1.06 -5.71 7.07
CA TYR A 30 1.10 -4.53 6.23
C TYR A 30 1.98 -4.83 5.03
N THR A 31 1.46 -4.53 3.84
CA THR A 31 2.27 -4.51 2.63
C THR A 31 2.38 -3.08 2.16
N LEU A 32 3.59 -2.58 2.05
CA LEU A 32 3.87 -1.28 1.47
C LEU A 32 4.25 -1.46 0.00
N LEU A 33 3.49 -0.79 -0.86
CA LEU A 33 3.74 -0.65 -2.29
C LEU A 33 4.18 0.79 -2.58
N THR A 34 5.35 0.95 -3.19
CA THR A 34 5.87 2.25 -3.60
C THR A 34 6.62 2.16 -4.93
N ALA A 35 6.66 3.25 -5.69
CA ALA A 35 7.52 3.36 -6.87
C ALA A 35 8.97 3.75 -6.50
N GLU A 36 9.19 4.23 -5.27
CA GLU A 36 10.46 4.74 -4.78
C GLU A 36 11.29 3.64 -4.09
N GLU A 37 12.54 3.96 -3.72
CA GLU A 37 13.31 3.07 -2.86
C GLU A 37 12.58 2.86 -1.51
N PRO A 38 12.62 1.63 -0.96
CA PRO A 38 11.91 1.32 0.27
C PRO A 38 12.40 2.20 1.42
N TYR A 39 11.44 2.76 2.18
CA TYR A 39 11.76 3.58 3.34
C TYR A 39 12.63 2.81 4.32
N GLN A 40 13.66 3.47 4.86
CA GLN A 40 14.44 2.92 5.96
C GLN A 40 13.55 2.81 7.20
N ILE A 41 13.07 1.59 7.46
CA ILE A 41 12.33 1.26 8.68
C ILE A 41 13.09 0.20 9.47
N LYS A 42 12.84 0.15 10.79
CA LYS A 42 13.30 -0.97 11.61
C LYS A 42 12.67 -2.26 11.11
N ASP A 43 13.48 -3.31 11.06
CA ASP A 43 13.03 -4.63 10.61
C ASP A 43 11.83 -5.10 11.44
N ASN A 44 10.69 -5.33 10.78
CA ASN A 44 9.44 -5.74 11.40
C ASN A 44 8.79 -6.82 10.53
N ARG A 45 8.68 -8.04 11.08
CA ARG A 45 8.15 -9.22 10.36
C ARG A 45 6.72 -9.05 9.84
N ASN A 46 5.97 -8.10 10.39
CA ASN A 46 4.59 -7.81 9.98
C ASN A 46 4.52 -6.75 8.87
N VAL A 47 5.65 -6.24 8.38
CA VAL A 47 5.72 -5.26 7.29
C VAL A 47 6.49 -5.86 6.11
N ARG A 48 5.90 -5.84 4.92
CA ARG A 48 6.55 -6.26 3.67
C ARG A 48 6.64 -5.10 2.72
N PHE A 49 7.75 -5.00 1.99
CA PHE A 49 7.95 -3.99 0.96
C PHE A 49 7.87 -4.58 -0.43
N VAL A 50 7.23 -3.85 -1.33
CA VAL A 50 7.11 -4.17 -2.74
C VAL A 50 7.34 -2.90 -3.54
N THR A 51 8.23 -2.96 -4.53
CA THR A 51 8.58 -1.80 -5.35
C THR A 51 8.12 -1.99 -6.79
N PHE A 52 7.11 -1.21 -7.19
CA PHE A 52 6.73 -1.00 -8.58
C PHE A 52 5.80 0.21 -8.71
N ASP A 53 5.66 0.75 -9.92
CA ASP A 53 4.73 1.86 -10.22
C ASP A 53 3.24 1.44 -10.06
N PRO A 54 2.53 1.95 -9.05
CA PRO A 54 1.15 1.57 -8.78
C PRO A 54 0.14 2.21 -9.75
N THR A 55 0.53 3.18 -10.57
CA THR A 55 -0.32 3.73 -11.64
C THR A 55 -0.44 2.76 -12.82
N SER A 56 0.44 1.75 -12.90
CA SER A 56 0.35 0.66 -13.85
C SER A 56 -0.78 -0.32 -13.48
N LEU A 57 -1.91 -0.24 -14.19
CA LEU A 57 -3.03 -1.18 -14.03
C LEU A 57 -2.59 -2.64 -14.12
N PHE A 58 -1.73 -2.96 -15.08
CA PHE A 58 -1.24 -4.33 -15.31
C PHE A 58 -0.51 -4.87 -14.07
N ARG A 59 0.48 -4.13 -13.55
CA ARG A 59 1.25 -4.55 -12.37
C ARG A 59 0.39 -4.59 -11.12
N LEU A 60 -0.46 -3.57 -10.93
CA LEU A 60 -1.36 -3.49 -9.78
C LEU A 60 -2.35 -4.66 -9.77
N LYS A 61 -2.90 -5.02 -10.94
CA LYS A 61 -3.79 -6.17 -11.09
C LYS A 61 -3.06 -7.47 -10.78
N GLN A 62 -1.88 -7.71 -11.36
CA GLN A 62 -1.08 -8.91 -11.06
C GLN A 62 -0.80 -9.07 -9.55
N PHE A 63 -0.53 -7.97 -8.86
CA PHE A 63 -0.18 -7.99 -7.44
C PHE A 63 -1.39 -8.11 -6.49
N CYS A 64 -2.53 -7.51 -6.86
CA CYS A 64 -3.72 -7.38 -6.00
C CYS A 64 -4.90 -8.28 -6.41
N PHE A 65 -4.73 -9.16 -7.39
CA PHE A 65 -5.82 -9.95 -8.00
C PHE A 65 -6.61 -10.81 -7.00
N ASP A 66 -5.94 -11.39 -6.00
CA ASP A 66 -6.54 -12.39 -5.10
C ASP A 66 -7.37 -11.81 -3.94
N ASN A 67 -7.72 -10.51 -3.95
CA ASN A 67 -8.51 -9.87 -2.89
C ASN A 67 -7.97 -10.12 -1.46
N LYS A 68 -6.68 -10.45 -1.31
CA LYS A 68 -6.05 -10.74 -0.01
C LYS A 68 -6.15 -9.57 0.97
N TYR A 69 -6.17 -8.34 0.45
CA TYR A 69 -6.22 -7.14 1.26
C TYR A 69 -7.66 -6.75 1.61
N LYS A 70 -7.93 -6.58 2.90
CA LYS A 70 -9.24 -6.07 3.37
C LYS A 70 -9.34 -4.55 3.24
N SER A 71 -8.21 -3.85 3.27
CA SER A 71 -8.16 -2.40 3.16
C SER A 71 -6.92 -1.97 2.41
N VAL A 72 -7.08 -0.93 1.60
CA VAL A 72 -6.00 -0.27 0.85
C VAL A 72 -5.96 1.19 1.27
N PHE A 73 -4.80 1.68 1.68
CA PHE A 73 -4.54 3.09 1.93
C PHE A 73 -3.78 3.66 0.74
N ILE A 74 -4.26 4.74 0.13
CA ILE A 74 -3.55 5.46 -0.93
C ILE A 74 -3.01 6.76 -0.33
N ILE A 75 -1.69 6.83 -0.13
CA ILE A 75 -1.01 7.97 0.49
C ILE A 75 -0.09 8.58 -0.55
N TYR A 76 -0.63 9.51 -1.34
CA TYR A 76 0.06 10.15 -2.46
C TYR A 76 -0.03 11.67 -2.33
N GLU A 77 1.05 12.37 -2.71
CA GLU A 77 1.08 13.84 -2.76
C GLU A 77 0.33 14.37 -4.00
N ASP A 78 0.45 13.68 -5.14
CA ASP A 78 -0.29 14.02 -6.36
C ASP A 78 -1.69 13.37 -6.38
N MET A 79 -2.72 14.21 -6.33
CA MET A 79 -4.12 13.80 -6.41
C MET A 79 -4.51 13.13 -7.73
N LYS A 80 -3.85 13.45 -8.84
CA LYS A 80 -4.10 12.80 -10.15
C LYS A 80 -3.63 11.35 -10.11
N GLU A 81 -2.45 11.10 -9.58
CA GLU A 81 -1.92 9.75 -9.41
C GLU A 81 -2.74 8.95 -8.39
N ALA A 82 -3.09 9.56 -7.25
CA ALA A 82 -3.96 8.93 -6.27
C ALA A 82 -5.30 8.49 -6.89
N LYS A 83 -5.91 9.36 -7.71
CA LYS A 83 -7.14 9.06 -8.43
C LYS A 83 -6.96 7.96 -9.47
N ALA A 84 -5.85 7.95 -10.21
CA ALA A 84 -5.55 6.90 -11.18
C ALA A 84 -5.43 5.53 -10.49
N ILE A 85 -4.70 5.46 -9.38
CA ILE A 85 -4.55 4.23 -8.56
C ILE A 85 -5.92 3.78 -8.04
N TYR A 86 -6.73 4.70 -7.52
CA TYR A 86 -8.09 4.41 -7.06
C TYR A 86 -8.95 3.80 -8.18
N CYS A 87 -8.97 4.43 -9.36
CA CYS A 87 -9.71 3.94 -10.51
C CYS A 87 -9.26 2.54 -10.91
N ASN A 88 -7.94 2.33 -11.04
CA ASN A 88 -7.36 1.04 -11.37
C ASN A 88 -7.80 -0.05 -10.37
N LEU A 89 -7.70 0.21 -9.07
CA LEU A 89 -8.14 -0.74 -8.04
C LEU A 89 -9.63 -1.07 -8.16
N ARG A 90 -10.47 -0.09 -8.49
CA ARG A 90 -11.92 -0.27 -8.63
C ARG A 90 -12.32 -1.11 -9.85
N GLU A 91 -11.47 -1.19 -10.88
CA GLU A 91 -11.75 -2.03 -12.03
C GLU A 91 -11.81 -3.52 -11.68
N PHE A 92 -10.95 -3.99 -10.77
CA PHE A 92 -10.85 -5.42 -10.44
C PHE A 92 -11.19 -5.76 -8.97
N ASN A 93 -11.06 -4.82 -8.03
CA ASN A 93 -11.42 -5.00 -6.61
C ASN A 93 -12.55 -4.05 -6.20
N LYS A 94 -13.78 -4.45 -6.55
CA LYS A 94 -15.00 -3.63 -6.32
C LYS A 94 -15.38 -3.47 -4.85
N LYS A 95 -15.02 -4.43 -4.00
CA LYS A 95 -15.47 -4.51 -2.59
C LYS A 95 -14.42 -4.08 -1.57
N VAL A 96 -13.16 -3.91 -1.98
CA VAL A 96 -12.10 -3.55 -1.04
C VAL A 96 -12.32 -2.14 -0.50
N ARG A 97 -12.18 -1.97 0.81
CA ARG A 97 -12.19 -0.64 1.42
C ARG A 97 -10.94 0.11 0.96
N ILE A 98 -11.13 1.26 0.31
CA ILE A 98 -10.03 2.15 -0.07
C ILE A 98 -10.17 3.40 0.79
N ILE A 99 -9.06 3.81 1.40
CA ILE A 99 -8.92 4.98 2.26
C ILE A 99 -7.89 5.90 1.62
#